data_AF-A0A6N7W2Z5-F1
#
_entry.id   AF-A0A6N7W2Z5-F1
#
_cell.length_a   1.000
_cell.length_b   1.000
_cell.length_c   1.000
_cell.angle_alpha   90.00
_cell.angle_beta   90.00
_cell.angle_gamma   90.00
#
_symmetry.space_group_name_H-M   'P 1'
#
loop_
_entity.id
_entity.type
_entity.pdbx_description
1 polymer ?
#
loop_
_entity_poly.entity_id
_entity_poly.type
_entity_poly.pdbx_seq_one_letter_code
_entity_poly.pdbx_strand_id
1 'polypeptide(L)'
;MQRPRKGRGPDAGRGNTAYDIIQDQLSAEEKKTICEGLFLPAAEFLLKYTEKQIHNHAVVIGAALGMLGIILDRKDCIKIAVYDKYGLKDQLDRGVLEDGMWYECAFSYHMYALKCFFTYEKFARRTQHGLLGHPNYPKMISCILRYIQEDGTLPVINDAQLSQGGMEEYQILEFAASNFPVDGIHDILKKSYQGTPRSLNTEAFLYGPETLYTKQEKLKESYIAQNGGGLTMLCENGNTCLCFRHGPYAGEHEHFDKLAITLRAFGTDIASDLGTCGYGAPMHYQYYKNTATHNTAVIDESNQPPVNARLVRYELKEQGIYLEAEADFSKDTRPRPDSNAPRLWKEEIYDGVYMNRRLFWNPKWLAEVFVVQADRPHQIDWVMHFNGQACKTPATAAVTPFSQKPPFCFLEKMRPLAASQELINTYQT
;
A
#
# COMPACT_ATOMS: atom_id res chain seq x y z
N MET A 1 -26.40 3.17 -15.78
CA MET A 1 -25.45 2.03 -15.77
C MET A 1 -24.86 1.92 -14.36
N GLN A 2 -25.37 1.01 -13.54
CA GLN A 2 -24.86 0.78 -12.18
C GLN A 2 -23.53 0.01 -12.28
N ARG A 3 -22.45 0.58 -11.74
CA ARG A 3 -21.19 -0.15 -11.53
C ARG A 3 -21.44 -1.25 -10.49
N PRO A 4 -20.90 -2.47 -10.66
CA PRO A 4 -21.09 -3.53 -9.69
C PRO A 4 -20.45 -3.14 -8.35
N ARG A 5 -21.15 -3.44 -7.25
CA ARG A 5 -20.67 -3.24 -5.88
C ARG A 5 -19.32 -3.98 -5.73
N LYS A 6 -18.26 -3.26 -5.34
CA LYS A 6 -16.98 -3.83 -4.87
C LYS A 6 -17.21 -4.52 -3.51
N GLY A 7 -17.89 -5.66 -3.52
CA GLY A 7 -17.83 -6.66 -2.44
C GLY A 7 -16.58 -7.52 -2.64
N ARG A 8 -16.02 -8.06 -1.54
CA ARG A 8 -14.87 -8.99 -1.51
C ARG A 8 -14.79 -9.78 -2.82
N GLY A 9 -13.73 -9.54 -3.60
CA GLY A 9 -13.57 -10.17 -4.90
C GLY A 9 -13.78 -11.68 -4.78
N PRO A 10 -14.57 -12.30 -5.66
CA PRO A 10 -14.70 -13.75 -5.66
C PRO A 10 -13.32 -14.36 -5.81
N ASP A 11 -13.04 -15.39 -5.02
CA ASP A 11 -11.80 -16.15 -5.00
C ASP A 11 -11.70 -16.98 -6.30
N ALA A 12 -11.58 -16.30 -7.45
CA ALA A 12 -11.72 -16.85 -8.79
C ALA A 12 -10.71 -17.97 -9.08
N GLY A 13 -9.62 -18.05 -8.30
CA GLY A 13 -8.67 -19.15 -8.38
C GLY A 13 -9.12 -20.45 -7.74
N ARG A 14 -10.01 -20.43 -6.73
CA ARG A 14 -10.40 -21.65 -5.99
C ARG A 14 -11.13 -22.67 -6.86
N GLY A 15 -12.00 -22.21 -7.76
CA GLY A 15 -12.73 -23.09 -8.68
C GLY A 15 -11.79 -23.83 -9.63
N ASN A 16 -10.78 -23.13 -10.15
CA ASN A 16 -9.77 -23.70 -11.06
C ASN A 16 -8.91 -24.73 -10.36
N THR A 17 -8.39 -24.41 -9.17
CA THR A 17 -7.59 -25.34 -8.36
C THR A 17 -8.39 -26.56 -7.91
N ALA A 18 -9.68 -26.38 -7.59
CA ALA A 18 -10.54 -27.49 -7.18
C ALA A 18 -10.78 -28.46 -8.34
N TYR A 19 -11.06 -27.95 -9.55
CA TYR A 19 -11.20 -28.78 -10.73
C TYR A 19 -9.93 -29.57 -11.04
N ASP A 20 -8.77 -28.91 -10.99
CA ASP A 20 -7.48 -29.55 -11.28
C ASP A 20 -7.20 -30.75 -10.35
N ILE A 21 -7.59 -30.65 -9.08
CA ILE A 21 -7.45 -31.72 -8.09
C ILE A 21 -8.38 -32.91 -8.36
N ILE A 22 -9.62 -32.67 -8.81
CA ILE A 22 -10.65 -33.73 -8.92
C ILE A 22 -10.85 -34.26 -10.32
N GLN A 23 -10.26 -33.63 -11.35
CA GLN A 23 -10.57 -33.93 -12.74
C GLN A 23 -10.43 -35.41 -13.08
N ASP A 24 -9.47 -36.13 -12.52
CA ASP A 24 -9.27 -37.56 -12.81
C ASP A 24 -10.43 -38.45 -12.32
N GLN A 25 -11.27 -37.95 -11.41
CA GLN A 25 -12.46 -38.66 -10.90
C GLN A 25 -13.75 -38.29 -11.62
N LEU A 26 -13.73 -37.27 -12.48
CA LEU A 26 -14.90 -36.81 -13.22
C LEU A 26 -15.10 -37.62 -14.49
N SER A 27 -16.37 -37.94 -14.80
CA SER A 27 -16.76 -38.49 -16.09
C SER A 27 -16.51 -37.50 -17.24
N ALA A 28 -16.48 -38.02 -18.47
CA ALA A 28 -16.31 -37.17 -19.66
C ALA A 28 -17.43 -36.12 -19.77
N GLU A 29 -18.69 -36.50 -19.51
CA GLU A 29 -19.84 -35.60 -19.48
C GLU A 29 -19.72 -34.50 -18.41
N GLU A 30 -19.25 -34.83 -17.20
CA GLU A 30 -19.05 -33.82 -16.14
C GLU A 30 -17.94 -32.84 -16.50
N LYS A 31 -16.80 -33.34 -17.00
CA LYS A 31 -15.70 -32.49 -17.51
C LYS A 31 -16.21 -31.56 -18.60
N LYS A 32 -16.95 -32.10 -19.57
CA LYS A 32 -17.54 -31.31 -20.65
C LYS A 32 -18.47 -30.23 -20.12
N THR A 33 -19.36 -30.57 -19.20
CA THR A 33 -20.31 -29.64 -18.60
C THR A 33 -19.60 -28.49 -17.87
N ILE A 34 -18.54 -28.80 -17.11
CA ILE A 34 -17.76 -27.79 -16.39
C ILE A 34 -16.95 -26.92 -17.35
N CYS A 35 -16.21 -27.54 -18.28
CA CYS A 35 -15.35 -26.83 -19.22
C CYS A 35 -16.16 -25.93 -20.16
N GLU A 36 -17.21 -26.46 -20.79
CA GLU A 36 -18.02 -25.71 -21.76
C GLU A 36 -19.06 -24.80 -21.09
N GLY A 37 -19.62 -25.21 -19.95
CA GLY A 37 -20.71 -24.48 -19.29
C GLY A 37 -20.25 -23.39 -18.32
N LEU A 38 -19.03 -23.48 -17.80
CA LEU A 38 -18.51 -22.52 -16.80
C LEU A 38 -17.18 -21.91 -17.21
N PHE A 39 -16.15 -22.73 -17.46
CA PHE A 39 -14.79 -22.22 -17.63
C PHE A 39 -14.57 -21.50 -18.96
N LEU A 40 -15.10 -22.02 -20.06
CA LEU A 40 -15.00 -21.37 -21.36
C LEU A 40 -15.72 -20.00 -21.36
N PRO A 41 -16.99 -19.87 -20.91
CA PRO A 41 -17.64 -18.57 -20.76
C PRO A 41 -16.89 -17.61 -19.83
N ALA A 42 -16.31 -18.11 -18.72
CA ALA A 42 -15.51 -17.30 -17.82
C ALA A 42 -14.22 -16.78 -18.49
N ALA A 43 -13.53 -17.63 -19.26
CA ALA A 43 -12.33 -17.25 -20.01
C ALA A 43 -12.66 -16.19 -21.07
N GLU A 44 -13.75 -16.37 -21.82
CA GLU A 44 -14.22 -15.41 -22.83
C GLU A 44 -14.60 -14.06 -22.19
N PHE A 45 -15.26 -14.10 -21.04
CA PHE A 45 -15.57 -12.90 -20.27
C PHE A 45 -14.28 -12.19 -19.83
N LEU A 46 -13.36 -12.90 -19.17
CA LEU A 46 -12.12 -12.30 -18.65
C LEU A 46 -11.24 -11.74 -19.77
N LEU A 47 -11.14 -12.43 -20.91
CA LEU A 47 -10.45 -11.93 -22.11
C LEU A 47 -10.94 -10.53 -22.52
N LYS A 48 -12.27 -10.33 -22.54
CA LYS A 48 -12.89 -9.05 -22.91
C LYS A 48 -12.57 -7.92 -21.93
N TYR A 49 -12.29 -8.24 -20.67
CA TYR A 49 -12.03 -7.27 -19.60
C TYR A 49 -10.56 -7.22 -19.15
N THR A 50 -9.65 -7.78 -19.95
CA THR A 50 -8.21 -7.61 -19.71
C THR A 50 -7.85 -6.12 -19.65
N GLU A 51 -7.24 -5.72 -18.54
CA GLU A 51 -6.87 -4.32 -18.32
C GLU A 51 -5.57 -3.98 -19.05
N LYS A 52 -5.52 -2.78 -19.63
CA LYS A 52 -4.35 -2.25 -20.33
C LYS A 52 -3.57 -1.27 -19.46
N GLN A 53 -3.35 -1.65 -18.21
CA GLN A 53 -2.59 -0.86 -17.22
C GLN A 53 -1.81 -1.79 -16.29
N ILE A 54 -0.73 -1.29 -15.70
CA ILE A 54 -0.11 -1.94 -14.54
C ILE A 54 -1.03 -1.68 -13.36
N HIS A 55 -1.63 -2.73 -12.79
CA HIS A 55 -2.66 -2.58 -11.77
C HIS A 55 -3.00 -3.92 -11.09
N ASN A 56 -3.38 -3.88 -9.81
CA ASN A 56 -3.75 -5.08 -9.06
C ASN A 56 -4.92 -5.88 -9.72
N HIS A 57 -5.89 -5.19 -10.33
CA HIS A 57 -6.97 -5.89 -11.05
C HIS A 57 -6.45 -6.67 -12.27
N ALA A 58 -5.49 -6.11 -13.01
CA ALA A 58 -4.86 -6.80 -14.14
C ALA A 58 -4.15 -8.08 -13.68
N VAL A 59 -3.52 -8.05 -12.49
CA VAL A 59 -2.91 -9.24 -11.87
C VAL A 59 -3.97 -10.29 -11.54
N VAL A 60 -5.10 -9.90 -10.93
CA VAL A 60 -6.19 -10.83 -10.56
C VAL A 60 -6.80 -11.47 -11.81
N ILE A 61 -7.12 -10.67 -12.82
CA ILE A 61 -7.67 -11.13 -14.10
C ILE A 61 -6.66 -12.03 -14.82
N GLY A 62 -5.39 -11.62 -14.88
CA GLY A 62 -4.31 -12.39 -15.48
C GLY A 62 -4.10 -13.74 -14.79
N ALA A 63 -4.11 -13.78 -13.46
CA ALA A 63 -4.01 -15.02 -12.70
C ALA A 63 -5.16 -15.99 -13.04
N ALA A 64 -6.41 -15.51 -12.99
CA ALA A 64 -7.58 -16.32 -13.30
C ALA A 64 -7.59 -16.79 -14.76
N LEU A 65 -7.35 -15.89 -15.71
CA LEU A 65 -7.36 -16.19 -17.13
C LEU A 65 -6.20 -17.10 -17.53
N GLY A 66 -5.02 -16.94 -16.93
CA GLY A 66 -3.87 -17.80 -17.15
C GLY A 66 -4.14 -19.24 -16.70
N MET A 67 -4.76 -19.42 -15.52
CA MET A 67 -5.18 -20.74 -15.03
C MET A 67 -6.23 -21.39 -15.95
N LEU A 68 -7.26 -20.63 -16.35
CA LEU A 68 -8.28 -21.12 -17.31
C LEU A 68 -7.66 -21.46 -18.67
N GLY A 69 -6.68 -20.68 -19.11
CA GLY A 69 -5.93 -20.94 -20.34
C GLY A 69 -5.21 -22.29 -20.30
N ILE A 70 -4.62 -22.65 -19.16
CA ILE A 70 -3.97 -23.94 -18.97
C ILE A 70 -5.01 -25.07 -18.93
N ILE A 71 -6.09 -24.93 -18.17
CA ILE A 71 -7.15 -25.95 -18.03
C ILE A 71 -7.80 -26.28 -19.38
N LEU A 72 -8.06 -25.25 -20.20
CA LEU A 72 -8.79 -25.37 -21.47
C LEU A 72 -7.85 -25.54 -22.69
N ASP A 73 -6.54 -25.63 -22.49
CA ASP A 73 -5.51 -25.57 -23.55
C ASP A 73 -5.70 -24.36 -24.53
N ARG A 74 -6.10 -23.22 -23.98
CA ARG A 74 -6.35 -21.97 -24.72
C ARG A 74 -5.09 -21.11 -24.75
N LYS A 75 -4.26 -21.35 -25.76
CA LYS A 75 -2.96 -20.66 -25.97
C LYS A 75 -3.09 -19.14 -26.09
N ASP A 76 -4.19 -18.64 -26.63
CA ASP A 76 -4.50 -17.22 -26.71
C ASP A 76 -4.74 -16.61 -25.32
N CYS A 77 -5.50 -17.29 -24.45
CA CYS A 77 -5.68 -16.90 -23.05
C CYS A 77 -4.34 -16.85 -22.31
N ILE A 78 -3.51 -17.90 -22.44
CA ILE A 78 -2.19 -17.96 -21.79
C ILE A 78 -1.29 -16.83 -22.29
N LYS A 79 -1.23 -16.63 -23.61
CA LYS A 79 -0.42 -15.55 -24.22
C LYS A 79 -0.78 -14.19 -23.63
N ILE A 80 -2.07 -13.84 -23.64
CA ILE A 80 -2.54 -12.53 -23.17
C ILE A 80 -2.35 -12.39 -21.66
N ALA A 81 -2.70 -13.41 -20.89
CA ALA A 81 -2.69 -13.35 -19.43
C ALA A 81 -1.27 -13.35 -18.84
N VAL A 82 -0.31 -14.02 -19.48
CA VAL A 82 1.01 -14.27 -18.89
C VAL A 82 2.11 -13.47 -19.58
N TYR A 83 2.12 -13.43 -20.91
CA TYR A 83 3.28 -13.03 -21.70
C TYR A 83 3.15 -11.69 -22.44
N ASP A 84 1.96 -11.31 -22.88
CA ASP A 84 1.74 -10.05 -23.56
C ASP A 84 1.90 -8.86 -22.61
N LYS A 85 1.97 -7.64 -23.18
CA LYS A 85 1.97 -6.40 -22.40
C LYS A 85 0.73 -6.37 -21.47
N TYR A 86 0.96 -6.05 -20.21
CA TYR A 86 0.02 -6.10 -19.08
C TYR A 86 -0.34 -7.50 -18.56
N GLY A 87 0.20 -8.57 -19.16
CA GLY A 87 0.16 -9.92 -18.59
C GLY A 87 1.03 -10.04 -17.34
N LEU A 88 0.91 -11.16 -16.62
CA LEU A 88 1.54 -11.36 -15.30
C LEU A 88 3.04 -11.11 -15.28
N LYS A 89 3.78 -11.51 -16.32
CA LYS A 89 5.21 -11.24 -16.42
C LYS A 89 5.50 -9.75 -16.46
N ASP A 90 4.78 -9.01 -17.31
CA ASP A 90 4.94 -7.56 -17.45
C ASP A 90 4.46 -6.80 -16.21
N GLN A 91 3.44 -7.31 -15.51
CA GLN A 91 3.03 -6.82 -14.18
C GLN A 91 4.14 -6.97 -13.16
N LEU A 92 4.85 -8.10 -13.12
CA LEU A 92 6.00 -8.28 -12.24
C LEU A 92 7.18 -7.39 -12.66
N ASP A 93 7.48 -7.29 -13.96
CA ASP A 93 8.62 -6.52 -14.50
C ASP A 93 8.47 -5.02 -14.22
N ARG A 94 7.27 -4.45 -14.41
CA ARG A 94 7.04 -2.99 -14.32
C ARG A 94 6.27 -2.55 -13.08
N GLY A 95 5.52 -3.44 -12.45
CA GLY A 95 4.70 -3.14 -11.27
C GLY A 95 5.41 -3.36 -9.94
N VAL A 96 6.56 -4.04 -9.92
CA VAL A 96 7.39 -4.15 -8.71
C VAL A 96 8.52 -3.13 -8.80
N LEU A 97 8.52 -2.20 -7.86
CA LEU A 97 9.52 -1.15 -7.76
C LEU A 97 10.88 -1.71 -7.31
N GLU A 98 11.93 -0.90 -7.45
CA GLU A 98 13.32 -1.31 -7.19
C GLU A 98 13.52 -1.89 -5.78
N ASP A 99 12.85 -1.32 -4.78
CA ASP A 99 12.89 -1.74 -3.38
C ASP A 99 12.00 -2.95 -3.06
N GLY A 100 11.25 -3.46 -4.05
CA GLY A 100 10.31 -4.58 -3.92
C GLY A 100 8.88 -4.17 -3.63
N MET A 101 8.59 -2.88 -3.40
CA MET A 101 7.24 -2.40 -3.18
C MET A 101 6.40 -2.59 -4.44
N TRP A 102 5.12 -2.92 -4.27
CA TRP A 102 4.17 -2.89 -5.40
C TRP A 102 3.90 -1.43 -5.76
N TYR A 103 3.82 -1.09 -7.05
CA TYR A 103 3.85 0.29 -7.52
C TYR A 103 2.73 1.18 -6.94
N GLU A 104 1.60 0.61 -6.53
CA GLU A 104 0.49 1.33 -5.85
C GLU A 104 0.87 1.88 -4.48
N CYS A 105 2.05 1.52 -3.96
CA CYS A 105 2.64 2.02 -2.72
C CYS A 105 1.67 1.97 -1.53
N ALA A 106 0.80 0.95 -1.50
CA ALA A 106 -0.14 0.66 -0.44
C ALA A 106 0.04 -0.79 -0.01
N PHE A 107 0.28 -1.06 1.27
CA PHE A 107 0.61 -2.41 1.73
C PHE A 107 -0.56 -3.41 1.59
N SER A 108 -1.80 -2.94 1.73
CA SER A 108 -3.02 -3.69 1.40
C SER A 108 -2.95 -4.26 -0.03
N TYR A 109 -2.59 -3.42 -0.98
CA TYR A 109 -2.49 -3.78 -2.39
C TYR A 109 -1.22 -4.55 -2.74
N HIS A 110 -0.12 -4.31 -2.03
CA HIS A 110 1.07 -5.14 -2.12
C HIS A 110 0.75 -6.60 -1.74
N MET A 111 0.12 -6.81 -0.58
CA MET A 111 -0.29 -8.14 -0.12
C MET A 111 -1.31 -8.77 -1.07
N TYR A 112 -2.27 -7.98 -1.56
CA TYR A 112 -3.28 -8.44 -2.52
C TYR A 112 -2.65 -8.91 -3.84
N ALA A 113 -1.78 -8.11 -4.45
CA ALA A 113 -1.07 -8.47 -5.67
C ALA A 113 -0.20 -9.72 -5.48
N LEU A 114 0.59 -9.77 -4.39
CA LEU A 114 1.44 -10.92 -4.07
C LEU A 114 0.62 -12.20 -3.92
N LYS A 115 -0.52 -12.12 -3.23
CA LYS A 115 -1.45 -13.26 -3.09
C LYS A 115 -1.96 -13.74 -4.44
N CYS A 116 -2.36 -12.83 -5.34
CA CYS A 116 -2.83 -13.21 -6.68
C CYS A 116 -1.73 -13.85 -7.52
N PHE A 117 -0.51 -13.33 -7.46
CA PHE A 117 0.63 -13.97 -8.11
C PHE A 117 0.89 -15.36 -7.54
N PHE A 118 0.91 -15.53 -6.21
CA PHE A 118 1.09 -16.84 -5.59
C PHE A 118 -0.03 -17.82 -5.95
N THR A 119 -1.27 -17.38 -6.06
CA THR A 119 -2.38 -18.23 -6.53
C THR A 119 -2.09 -18.76 -7.94
N TYR A 120 -1.64 -17.91 -8.86
CA TYR A 120 -1.23 -18.36 -10.19
C TYR A 120 -0.06 -19.34 -10.13
N GLU A 121 1.00 -19.02 -9.37
CA GLU A 121 2.19 -19.87 -9.29
C GLU A 121 1.91 -21.23 -8.65
N LYS A 122 1.08 -21.31 -7.60
CA LYS A 122 0.67 -22.58 -6.99
C LYS A 122 0.07 -23.54 -8.03
N PHE A 123 -0.71 -22.99 -8.96
CA PHE A 123 -1.32 -23.72 -10.06
C PHE A 123 -0.31 -24.01 -11.19
N ALA A 124 0.41 -22.98 -11.66
CA ALA A 124 1.22 -23.04 -12.86
C ALA A 124 2.65 -23.59 -12.65
N ARG A 125 3.13 -23.75 -11.41
CA ARG A 125 4.53 -24.12 -11.07
C ARG A 125 5.06 -25.41 -11.70
N ARG A 126 4.18 -26.33 -12.14
CA ARG A 126 4.56 -27.57 -12.82
C ARG A 126 4.39 -27.50 -14.34
N THR A 127 4.17 -26.31 -14.87
CA THR A 127 4.00 -26.05 -16.30
C THR A 127 5.11 -25.13 -16.78
N GLN A 128 5.30 -25.06 -18.10
CA GLN A 128 6.21 -24.08 -18.73
C GLN A 128 5.76 -22.62 -18.58
N HIS A 129 4.55 -22.38 -18.03
CA HIS A 129 3.95 -21.05 -17.91
C HIS A 129 4.12 -20.43 -16.52
N GLY A 130 4.60 -21.20 -15.52
CA GLY A 130 4.92 -20.65 -14.21
C GLY A 130 6.05 -19.62 -14.27
N LEU A 131 5.97 -18.58 -13.44
CA LEU A 131 6.93 -17.50 -13.33
C LEU A 131 7.73 -17.55 -12.02
N LEU A 132 7.70 -18.66 -11.26
CA LEU A 132 8.43 -18.83 -10.00
C LEU A 132 9.90 -18.35 -10.02
N GLY A 133 10.60 -18.48 -11.15
CA GLY A 133 11.98 -18.01 -11.28
C GLY A 133 12.14 -16.48 -11.39
N HIS A 134 11.05 -15.71 -11.34
CA HIS A 134 11.09 -14.27 -11.54
C HIS A 134 11.78 -13.55 -10.36
N PRO A 135 12.76 -12.66 -10.63
CA PRO A 135 13.60 -12.06 -9.58
C PRO A 135 12.86 -11.10 -8.64
N ASN A 136 11.66 -10.65 -9.01
CA ASN A 136 10.88 -9.70 -8.20
C ASN A 136 10.05 -10.38 -7.09
N TYR A 137 9.84 -11.70 -7.10
CA TYR A 137 9.17 -12.38 -5.98
C TYR A 137 9.93 -12.25 -4.65
N PRO A 138 11.23 -12.60 -4.57
CA PRO A 138 12.02 -12.37 -3.36
C PRO A 138 11.97 -10.90 -2.89
N LYS A 139 12.01 -9.94 -3.83
CA LYS A 139 11.97 -8.52 -3.49
C LYS A 139 10.64 -8.11 -2.84
N MET A 140 9.52 -8.58 -3.38
CA MET A 140 8.21 -8.31 -2.77
C MET A 140 8.12 -8.89 -1.36
N ILE A 141 8.58 -10.13 -1.17
CA ILE A 141 8.60 -10.76 0.16
C ILE A 141 9.50 -9.98 1.13
N SER A 142 10.71 -9.61 0.68
CA SER A 142 11.62 -8.78 1.48
C SER A 142 11.02 -7.42 1.84
N CYS A 143 10.19 -6.83 0.97
CA CYS A 143 9.48 -5.59 1.27
C CYS A 143 8.58 -5.74 2.51
N ILE A 144 7.78 -6.81 2.60
CA ILE A 144 6.93 -7.06 3.78
C ILE A 144 7.77 -7.13 5.06
N LEU A 145 8.82 -7.95 5.03
CA LEU A 145 9.68 -8.21 6.20
C LEU A 145 10.42 -6.97 6.68
N ARG A 146 10.65 -6.01 5.79
CA ARG A 146 11.33 -4.75 6.07
C ARG A 146 10.42 -3.75 6.80
N TYR A 147 9.14 -3.74 6.48
CA TYR A 147 8.21 -2.72 6.97
C TYR A 147 7.32 -3.19 8.13
N ILE A 148 7.11 -4.50 8.29
CA ILE A 148 6.27 -5.08 9.35
C ILE A 148 6.75 -4.64 10.74
N GLN A 149 5.84 -4.15 11.57
CA GLN A 149 6.08 -3.70 12.95
C GLN A 149 6.05 -4.89 13.93
N GLU A 150 6.50 -4.66 15.17
CA GLU A 150 6.56 -5.72 16.19
C GLU A 150 5.18 -6.33 16.49
N ASP A 151 4.13 -5.52 16.41
CA ASP A 151 2.73 -5.91 16.58
C ASP A 151 2.14 -6.60 15.34
N GLY A 152 2.94 -6.79 14.28
CA GLY A 152 2.49 -7.39 13.03
C GLY A 152 1.88 -6.43 12.02
N THR A 153 1.74 -5.15 12.36
CA THR A 153 1.11 -4.18 11.46
C THR A 153 2.08 -3.65 10.42
N LEU A 154 1.58 -3.33 9.23
CA LEU A 154 2.31 -2.56 8.22
C LEU A 154 1.89 -1.08 8.31
N PRO A 155 2.74 -0.13 7.87
CA PRO A 155 2.36 1.28 7.81
C PRO A 155 1.05 1.46 7.04
N VAL A 156 0.10 2.18 7.64
CA VAL A 156 -1.12 2.59 6.96
C VAL A 156 -0.78 3.81 6.12
N ILE A 157 -0.67 3.62 4.81
CA ILE A 157 -0.42 4.66 3.81
C ILE A 157 -1.31 4.39 2.60
N ASN A 158 -1.71 5.44 1.88
CA ASN A 158 -2.59 5.33 0.72
C ASN A 158 -3.89 4.56 1.06
N ASP A 159 -4.49 3.88 0.08
CA ASP A 159 -5.67 3.03 0.29
C ASP A 159 -5.39 1.74 1.10
N ALA A 160 -4.85 1.90 2.30
CA ALA A 160 -4.69 0.87 3.30
C ALA A 160 -5.82 0.94 4.34
N GLN A 161 -6.20 -0.21 4.91
CA GLN A 161 -7.18 -0.26 6.00
C GLN A 161 -6.46 -0.54 7.31
N LEU A 162 -6.89 0.14 8.38
CA LEU A 162 -6.36 -0.01 9.75
C LEU A 162 -6.37 -1.47 10.26
N SER A 163 -7.21 -2.34 9.69
CA SER A 163 -7.42 -3.73 10.13
C SER A 163 -6.88 -4.83 9.19
N GLN A 164 -6.16 -4.51 8.12
CA GLN A 164 -5.63 -5.52 7.15
C GLN A 164 -4.27 -6.11 7.58
N GLY A 165 -4.06 -6.33 8.87
CA GLY A 165 -2.74 -6.66 9.40
C GLY A 165 -2.77 -7.61 10.57
N GLY A 166 -3.83 -8.43 10.68
CA GLY A 166 -3.79 -9.56 11.59
C GLY A 166 -2.63 -10.47 11.19
N MET A 167 -1.95 -11.04 12.18
CA MET A 167 -0.78 -11.88 11.91
C MET A 167 -1.11 -13.08 11.00
N GLU A 168 -2.37 -13.51 10.95
CA GLU A 168 -2.89 -14.55 10.06
C GLU A 168 -2.69 -14.26 8.56
N GLU A 169 -2.68 -12.98 8.14
CA GLU A 169 -2.52 -12.64 6.72
C GLU A 169 -1.15 -13.07 6.17
N TYR A 170 -0.13 -13.14 7.03
CA TYR A 170 1.22 -13.57 6.65
C TYR A 170 1.35 -15.06 6.42
N GLN A 171 0.30 -15.86 6.70
CA GLN A 171 0.30 -17.30 6.42
C GLN A 171 0.37 -17.59 4.91
N ILE A 172 0.09 -16.60 4.04
CA ILE A 172 0.37 -16.71 2.60
C ILE A 172 1.86 -16.95 2.29
N LEU A 173 2.75 -16.60 3.22
CA LEU A 173 4.20 -16.79 3.09
C LEU A 173 4.63 -18.24 3.29
N GLU A 174 3.74 -19.17 3.63
CA GLU A 174 4.03 -20.62 3.65
C GLU A 174 4.53 -21.09 2.28
N PHE A 175 3.82 -20.69 1.22
CA PHE A 175 4.28 -20.94 -0.15
C PHE A 175 5.62 -20.27 -0.43
N ALA A 176 5.84 -19.06 0.08
CA ALA A 176 7.09 -18.35 -0.13
C ALA A 176 8.29 -19.06 0.53
N ALA A 177 8.12 -19.55 1.76
CA ALA A 177 9.15 -20.24 2.54
C ALA A 177 9.70 -21.49 1.82
N SER A 178 8.85 -22.19 1.05
CA SER A 178 9.25 -23.37 0.29
C SER A 178 9.93 -23.07 -1.04
N ASN A 179 9.76 -21.86 -1.60
CA ASN A 179 10.16 -21.55 -2.97
C ASN A 179 11.23 -20.46 -3.08
N PHE A 180 11.39 -19.61 -2.06
CA PHE A 180 12.30 -18.47 -2.10
C PHE A 180 13.22 -18.42 -0.88
N PRO A 181 14.54 -18.25 -1.08
CA PRO A 181 15.50 -18.16 0.02
C PRO A 181 15.53 -16.74 0.60
N VAL A 182 14.44 -16.28 1.20
CA VAL A 182 14.36 -14.97 1.86
C VAL A 182 14.45 -15.13 3.37
N ASP A 183 15.48 -14.53 3.97
CA ASP A 183 15.66 -14.52 5.42
C ASP A 183 14.50 -13.80 6.12
N GLY A 184 14.03 -14.36 7.24
CA GLY A 184 12.97 -13.77 8.08
C GLY A 184 11.54 -14.28 7.81
N ILE A 185 11.29 -14.99 6.69
CA ILE A 185 9.96 -15.57 6.41
C ILE A 185 9.51 -16.49 7.58
N HIS A 186 10.40 -17.37 8.03
CA HIS A 186 10.06 -18.36 9.05
C HIS A 186 9.72 -17.72 10.40
N ASP A 187 10.38 -16.61 10.74
CA ASP A 187 10.14 -15.91 12.01
C ASP A 187 8.76 -15.25 12.00
N ILE A 188 8.38 -14.61 10.89
CA ILE A 188 7.03 -14.06 10.72
C ILE A 188 5.98 -15.17 10.72
N LEU A 189 6.21 -16.30 10.03
CA LEU A 189 5.29 -17.43 10.07
C LEU A 189 5.10 -17.97 11.48
N LYS A 190 6.18 -18.14 12.27
CA LYS A 190 6.05 -18.56 13.67
C LYS A 190 5.22 -17.59 14.49
N LYS A 191 5.45 -16.29 14.33
CA LYS A 191 4.63 -15.26 15.00
C LYS A 191 3.17 -15.32 14.53
N SER A 192 2.91 -15.63 13.25
CA SER A 192 1.55 -15.78 12.69
C SER A 192 0.72 -16.92 13.25
N TYR A 193 1.37 -17.92 13.84
CA TYR A 193 0.72 -19.06 14.49
C TYR A 193 0.74 -18.97 16.02
N GLN A 194 1.14 -17.83 16.60
CA GLN A 194 1.00 -17.65 18.04
C GLN A 194 -0.48 -17.73 18.44
N GLY A 195 -0.82 -18.74 19.26
CA GLY A 195 -2.19 -19.00 19.69
C GLY A 195 -3.02 -19.89 18.75
N THR A 196 -2.51 -20.30 17.58
CA THR A 196 -3.22 -21.20 16.66
C THR A 196 -2.31 -22.33 16.14
N PRO A 197 -2.74 -23.61 16.15
CA PRO A 197 -1.91 -24.69 15.61
C PRO A 197 -1.70 -24.55 14.09
N ARG A 198 -0.44 -24.44 13.66
CA ARG A 198 -0.04 -24.43 12.24
C ARG A 198 -0.60 -25.62 11.44
N SER A 199 -0.73 -26.78 12.07
CA SER A 199 -1.26 -28.00 11.43
C SER A 199 -2.71 -27.90 10.96
N LEU A 200 -3.48 -26.92 11.46
CA LEU A 200 -4.85 -26.67 11.02
C LEU A 200 -4.93 -25.75 9.79
N ASN A 201 -3.80 -25.15 9.39
CA ASN A 201 -3.76 -24.24 8.26
C ASN A 201 -3.48 -24.97 6.94
N THR A 202 -4.37 -24.79 5.97
CA THR A 202 -4.29 -25.45 4.66
C THR A 202 -3.10 -24.97 3.81
N GLU A 203 -2.68 -23.70 3.93
CA GLU A 203 -1.51 -23.17 3.22
C GLU A 203 -0.22 -23.85 3.71
N ALA A 204 -0.05 -23.94 5.03
CA ALA A 204 1.06 -24.66 5.65
C ALA A 204 1.08 -26.14 5.24
N PHE A 205 -0.08 -26.80 5.24
CA PHE A 205 -0.18 -28.22 4.87
C PHE A 205 0.15 -28.50 3.40
N LEU A 206 -0.36 -27.69 2.46
CA LEU A 206 -0.22 -27.95 1.03
C LEU A 206 1.09 -27.40 0.44
N TYR A 207 1.59 -26.29 0.99
CA TYR A 207 2.61 -25.49 0.33
C TYR A 207 3.78 -25.07 1.24
N GLY A 208 3.62 -25.20 2.56
CA GLY A 208 4.64 -24.84 3.54
C GLY A 208 5.77 -25.86 3.66
N PRO A 209 6.93 -25.47 4.21
CA PRO A 209 7.99 -26.42 4.56
C PRO A 209 7.55 -27.30 5.74
N GLU A 210 8.12 -28.50 5.86
CA GLU A 210 7.82 -29.41 6.98
C GLU A 210 8.09 -28.76 8.34
N THR A 211 9.22 -28.04 8.44
CA THR A 211 9.67 -27.40 9.69
C THR A 211 10.00 -25.92 9.46
N LEU A 212 9.60 -25.07 10.41
CA LEU A 212 10.02 -23.67 10.46
C LEU A 212 11.27 -23.53 11.35
N TYR A 213 12.37 -23.09 10.75
CA TYR A 213 13.61 -22.78 11.46
C TYR A 213 13.65 -21.32 11.91
N THR A 214 14.10 -21.06 13.14
CA THR A 214 14.39 -19.68 13.58
C THR A 214 15.86 -19.39 13.36
N LYS A 215 16.16 -18.34 12.61
CA LYS A 215 17.43 -17.64 12.77
C LYS A 215 17.18 -16.57 13.83
N GLN A 216 18.13 -16.34 14.73
CA GLN A 216 18.05 -15.40 15.84
C GLN A 216 17.18 -14.17 15.52
N GLU A 217 16.22 -13.83 16.40
CA GLU A 217 15.34 -12.68 16.18
C GLU A 217 16.19 -11.44 15.89
N LYS A 218 16.10 -10.93 14.65
CA LYS A 218 16.68 -9.64 14.32
C LYS A 218 15.78 -8.56 14.90
N LEU A 219 16.39 -7.63 15.62
CA LEU A 219 15.72 -6.39 16.01
C LEU A 219 15.20 -5.71 14.74
N LYS A 220 14.04 -5.06 14.84
CA LYS A 220 13.50 -4.30 13.71
C LYS A 220 14.45 -3.14 13.40
N GLU A 221 15.09 -3.20 12.24
CA GLU A 221 15.99 -2.16 11.78
C GLU A 221 15.20 -1.01 11.14
N SER A 222 15.68 0.21 11.35
CA SER A 222 15.23 1.36 10.56
C SER A 222 15.55 1.11 9.08
N TYR A 223 14.63 1.48 8.20
CA TYR A 223 14.82 1.41 6.76
C TYR A 223 14.62 2.75 6.10
N ILE A 224 15.56 3.11 5.23
CA ILE A 224 15.51 4.34 4.44
C ILE A 224 15.52 3.92 2.97
N ALA A 225 14.35 4.00 2.34
CA ALA A 225 14.27 3.86 0.89
C ALA A 225 15.01 5.05 0.24
N GLN A 226 15.95 4.78 -0.66
CA GLN A 226 16.53 5.83 -1.52
C GLN A 226 15.85 5.87 -2.89
N ASN A 227 15.44 4.71 -3.38
CA ASN A 227 14.72 4.51 -4.63
C ASN A 227 13.46 3.66 -4.38
N GLY A 228 12.67 3.40 -5.43
CA GLY A 228 11.49 2.54 -5.37
C GLY A 228 10.25 3.24 -4.81
N GLY A 229 9.59 2.64 -3.82
CA GLY A 229 8.35 3.18 -3.22
C GLY A 229 8.56 4.43 -2.36
N GLY A 230 9.81 4.77 -2.02
CA GLY A 230 10.18 6.00 -1.32
C GLY A 230 9.46 6.19 0.02
N LEU A 231 9.64 5.21 0.91
CA LEU A 231 9.10 5.21 2.25
C LEU A 231 10.22 4.97 3.27
N THR A 232 10.50 5.96 4.11
CA THR A 232 11.45 5.81 5.22
C THR A 232 10.71 5.42 6.50
N MET A 233 11.15 4.34 7.15
CA MET A 233 10.73 3.93 8.48
C MET A 233 11.92 4.04 9.44
N LEU A 234 11.87 4.95 10.40
CA LEU A 234 12.83 5.00 11.50
C LEU A 234 12.17 4.43 12.75
N CYS A 235 12.71 3.35 13.30
CA CYS A 235 12.20 2.71 14.51
C CYS A 235 13.33 2.52 15.53
N GLU A 236 13.01 2.74 16.80
CA GLU A 236 13.87 2.48 17.95
C GLU A 236 13.21 1.44 18.87
N ASN A 237 14.02 0.74 19.68
CA ASN A 237 13.56 -0.15 20.73
C ASN A 237 12.52 0.56 21.64
N GLY A 238 11.33 -0.06 21.79
CA GLY A 238 10.21 0.52 22.55
C GLY A 238 9.06 1.07 21.70
N ASN A 239 8.90 0.58 20.46
CA ASN A 239 7.74 0.85 19.59
C ASN A 239 7.53 2.34 19.29
N THR A 240 8.63 3.07 19.11
CA THR A 240 8.61 4.45 18.62
C THR A 240 9.12 4.47 17.18
N CYS A 241 8.21 4.76 16.24
CA CYS A 241 8.46 4.69 14.81
C CYS A 241 7.96 5.94 14.09
N LEU A 242 8.81 6.49 13.23
CA LEU A 242 8.48 7.55 12.27
C LEU A 242 8.41 6.93 10.86
N CYS A 243 7.29 7.16 10.19
CA CYS A 243 7.13 6.91 8.76
C CYS A 243 7.24 8.25 8.02
N PHE A 244 8.03 8.31 6.94
CA PHE A 244 8.16 9.50 6.10
C PHE A 244 8.02 9.15 4.62
N ARG A 245 7.03 9.76 3.97
CA ARG A 245 6.67 9.49 2.56
C ARG A 245 7.37 10.44 1.61
N HIS A 246 8.25 9.93 0.77
CA HIS A 246 9.03 10.72 -0.18
C HIS A 246 9.19 10.03 -1.54
N GLY A 247 8.27 9.14 -1.90
CA GLY A 247 8.33 8.34 -3.12
C GLY A 247 7.61 8.90 -4.35
N PRO A 248 7.60 8.11 -5.44
CA PRO A 248 6.95 8.47 -6.69
C PRO A 248 5.42 8.49 -6.56
N TYR A 249 4.75 9.14 -7.51
CA TYR A 249 3.29 9.04 -7.63
C TYR A 249 2.87 7.62 -8.08
N ALA A 250 1.89 7.05 -7.38
CA ALA A 250 1.52 5.63 -7.37
C ALA A 250 0.11 5.35 -7.93
N GLY A 251 -0.51 6.33 -8.60
CA GLY A 251 -1.75 6.12 -9.36
C GLY A 251 -3.04 6.16 -8.53
N GLU A 252 -4.01 5.31 -8.84
CA GLU A 252 -5.40 5.41 -8.34
C GLU A 252 -5.51 5.25 -6.82
N HIS A 253 -4.72 4.35 -6.24
CA HIS A 253 -4.74 4.08 -4.81
C HIS A 253 -3.93 5.07 -3.98
N GLU A 254 -3.19 5.97 -4.64
CA GLU A 254 -2.45 7.03 -3.97
C GLU A 254 -3.36 8.09 -3.33
N HIS A 255 -2.97 8.58 -2.16
CA HIS A 255 -3.50 9.80 -1.55
C HIS A 255 -2.68 11.03 -1.94
N PHE A 256 -3.25 12.22 -1.81
CA PHE A 256 -2.59 13.47 -2.22
C PHE A 256 -1.66 14.01 -1.12
N ASP A 257 -0.70 13.20 -0.66
CA ASP A 257 -0.04 13.39 0.64
C ASP A 257 1.49 13.26 0.59
N LYS A 258 2.12 13.72 -0.50
CA LYS A 258 3.58 13.72 -0.56
C LYS A 258 4.18 14.54 0.58
N LEU A 259 5.32 14.04 1.05
CA LEU A 259 6.03 14.52 2.23
C LEU A 259 5.27 14.34 3.56
N ALA A 260 4.17 13.58 3.61
CA ALA A 260 3.49 13.27 4.86
C ALA A 260 4.34 12.40 5.80
N ILE A 261 4.09 12.56 7.10
CA ILE A 261 4.67 11.71 8.15
C ILE A 261 3.58 10.98 8.95
N THR A 262 3.91 9.81 9.48
CA THR A 262 3.15 9.22 10.59
C THR A 262 4.08 8.93 11.75
N LEU A 263 3.56 9.08 12.97
CA LEU A 263 4.32 8.89 14.20
C LEU A 263 3.58 7.96 15.15
N ARG A 264 4.25 6.87 15.50
CA ARG A 264 3.90 6.00 16.62
C ARG A 264 4.94 6.20 17.71
N ALA A 265 4.53 6.35 18.97
CA ALA A 265 5.43 6.46 20.11
C ALA A 265 4.92 5.58 21.24
N PHE A 266 5.82 4.84 21.89
CA PHE A 266 5.50 3.96 23.02
C PHE A 266 4.38 2.95 22.73
N GLY A 267 4.25 2.48 21.49
CA GLY A 267 3.19 1.55 21.08
C GLY A 267 1.82 2.20 20.81
N THR A 268 1.72 3.53 20.83
CA THR A 268 0.50 4.27 20.52
C THR A 268 0.68 5.10 19.25
N ASP A 269 -0.32 5.05 18.37
CA ASP A 269 -0.39 5.93 17.20
C ASP A 269 -0.65 7.37 17.66
N ILE A 270 0.38 8.23 17.58
CA ILE A 270 0.34 9.63 18.02
C ILE A 270 -0.17 10.52 16.89
N ALA A 271 0.38 10.34 15.69
CA ALA A 271 -0.08 11.01 14.48
C ALA A 271 -0.16 9.99 13.35
N SER A 272 -1.31 9.33 13.23
CA SER A 272 -1.55 8.30 12.24
C SER A 272 -2.07 8.87 10.92
N ASP A 273 -1.92 8.07 9.88
CA ASP A 273 -2.74 8.18 8.67
C ASP A 273 -4.09 7.48 8.93
N LEU A 274 -5.15 7.99 8.31
CA LEU A 274 -6.49 7.42 8.43
C LEU A 274 -6.67 6.20 7.52
N GLY A 275 -5.80 6.02 6.53
CA GLY A 275 -5.95 5.03 5.48
C GLY A 275 -7.19 5.32 4.64
N THR A 276 -7.99 4.30 4.34
CA THR A 276 -9.17 4.44 3.50
C THR A 276 -10.44 3.92 4.16
N CYS A 277 -11.58 4.39 3.65
CA CYS A 277 -12.89 3.86 4.00
C CYS A 277 -13.46 3.01 2.85
N GLY A 278 -14.70 2.52 3.00
CA GLY A 278 -15.34 1.78 1.93
C GLY A 278 -15.49 2.64 0.67
N TYR A 279 -14.99 2.16 -0.48
CA TYR A 279 -15.01 2.87 -1.77
C TYR A 279 -16.39 3.37 -2.23
N GLY A 280 -17.48 2.80 -1.71
CA GLY A 280 -18.84 3.27 -2.00
C GLY A 280 -19.27 4.49 -1.19
N ALA A 281 -18.53 4.86 -0.15
CA ALA A 281 -18.83 6.03 0.68
C ALA A 281 -18.28 7.30 0.00
N PRO A 282 -19.05 8.40 -0.07
CA PRO A 282 -18.57 9.68 -0.60
C PRO A 282 -17.27 10.17 0.08
N MET A 283 -17.11 9.84 1.37
CA MET A 283 -15.96 10.20 2.20
C MET A 283 -14.63 9.68 1.66
N HIS A 284 -14.61 8.61 0.87
CA HIS A 284 -13.37 8.13 0.25
C HIS A 284 -12.68 9.24 -0.56
N TYR A 285 -13.45 9.93 -1.41
CA TYR A 285 -12.93 11.04 -2.21
C TYR A 285 -13.05 12.41 -1.54
N GLN A 286 -14.06 12.61 -0.68
CA GLN A 286 -14.30 13.91 -0.03
C GLN A 286 -13.43 14.14 1.21
N TYR A 287 -12.87 13.08 1.80
CA TYR A 287 -12.09 13.19 3.03
C TYR A 287 -10.78 12.42 2.92
N TYR A 288 -10.82 11.09 2.98
CA TYR A 288 -9.66 10.24 3.24
C TYR A 288 -8.47 10.44 2.28
N LYS A 289 -8.69 10.64 0.98
CA LYS A 289 -7.60 10.85 0.01
C LYS A 289 -6.99 12.26 0.01
N ASN A 290 -7.58 13.24 0.71
CA ASN A 290 -7.27 14.66 0.52
C ASN A 290 -5.99 15.08 1.26
N THR A 291 -5.22 16.02 0.71
CA THR A 291 -3.97 16.51 1.33
C THR A 291 -4.19 16.99 2.77
N ALA A 292 -5.29 17.70 2.99
CA ALA A 292 -5.65 18.27 4.28
C ALA A 292 -6.07 17.25 5.35
N THR A 293 -6.24 15.96 5.02
CA THR A 293 -6.44 14.87 6.00
C THR A 293 -5.16 14.11 6.31
N HIS A 294 -4.01 14.61 5.84
CA HIS A 294 -2.70 14.03 6.09
C HIS A 294 -1.80 15.02 6.82
N ASN A 295 -0.72 14.50 7.40
CA ASN A 295 0.23 15.27 8.17
C ASN A 295 1.24 15.94 7.23
N THR A 296 0.82 16.91 6.43
CA THR A 296 1.65 17.61 5.42
C THR A 296 1.15 19.05 5.18
N ALA A 297 1.78 19.77 4.24
CA ALA A 297 1.39 21.11 3.84
C ALA A 297 0.32 21.09 2.71
N VAL A 298 -0.65 21.98 2.82
CA VAL A 298 -1.77 22.17 1.88
C VAL A 298 -1.69 23.58 1.28
N ILE A 299 -1.92 23.70 -0.03
CA ILE A 299 -1.96 24.99 -0.75
C ILE A 299 -3.41 25.31 -1.15
N ASP A 300 -3.90 26.49 -0.76
CA ASP A 300 -5.23 27.04 -1.09
C ASP A 300 -6.41 26.05 -0.90
N GLU A 301 -6.34 25.24 0.16
CA GLU A 301 -7.30 24.17 0.46
C GLU A 301 -7.51 23.20 -0.71
N SER A 302 -6.47 22.95 -1.51
CA SER A 302 -6.50 22.06 -2.67
C SER A 302 -5.58 20.87 -2.49
N ASN A 303 -6.02 19.74 -3.06
CA ASN A 303 -5.20 18.55 -3.14
C ASN A 303 -3.95 18.79 -3.99
N GLN A 304 -2.84 18.22 -3.54
CA GLN A 304 -1.61 18.07 -4.30
C GLN A 304 -1.92 17.36 -5.64
N PRO A 305 -1.47 17.88 -6.79
CA PRO A 305 -1.46 17.13 -8.03
C PRO A 305 -0.40 16.01 -7.98
N PRO A 306 -0.44 15.05 -8.92
CA PRO A 306 0.61 14.05 -9.09
C PRO A 306 1.99 14.69 -9.07
N VAL A 307 2.84 14.20 -8.18
CA VAL A 307 4.23 14.64 -8.05
C VAL A 307 5.06 13.46 -7.55
N ASN A 308 6.31 13.39 -8.01
CA ASN A 308 7.29 12.51 -7.39
C ASN A 308 7.99 13.31 -6.29
N ALA A 309 7.92 12.83 -5.06
CA ALA A 309 8.84 13.29 -4.04
C ALA A 309 10.15 12.50 -4.16
N ARG A 310 11.21 13.00 -3.49
CA ARG A 310 12.46 12.26 -3.34
C ARG A 310 13.16 12.62 -2.04
N LEU A 311 13.79 11.65 -1.39
CA LEU A 311 14.76 11.90 -0.34
C LEU A 311 16.05 12.45 -0.96
N VAL A 312 16.43 13.67 -0.60
CA VAL A 312 17.64 14.33 -1.11
C VAL A 312 18.81 14.26 -0.14
N ARG A 313 18.54 14.09 1.15
CA ARG A 313 19.59 13.97 2.16
C ARG A 313 19.20 13.04 3.29
N TYR A 314 20.14 12.22 3.69
CA TYR A 314 20.09 11.41 4.90
C TYR A 314 21.46 11.45 5.57
N GLU A 315 21.49 11.76 6.87
CA GLU A 315 22.72 11.78 7.64
C GLU A 315 22.50 11.21 9.05
N LEU A 316 23.39 10.29 9.44
CA LEU A 316 23.54 9.89 10.83
C LEU A 316 24.28 11.02 11.57
N LYS A 317 23.69 11.50 12.64
CA LYS A 317 24.26 12.51 13.55
C LYS A 317 24.40 11.91 14.93
N GLU A 318 25.26 12.51 15.76
CA GLU A 318 25.50 12.04 17.12
C GLU A 318 24.22 11.91 17.95
N GLN A 319 23.28 12.83 17.75
CA GLN A 319 22.02 12.89 18.52
C GLN A 319 20.80 12.35 17.76
N GLY A 320 20.96 11.78 16.56
CA GLY A 320 19.80 11.32 15.79
C GLY A 320 20.04 11.22 14.29
N ILE A 321 18.94 11.20 13.55
CA ILE A 321 18.94 11.04 12.09
C ILE A 321 18.37 12.28 11.44
N TYR A 322 19.11 12.88 10.52
CA TYR A 322 18.61 13.94 9.66
C TYR A 322 18.07 13.37 8.36
N LEU A 323 16.87 13.78 7.97
CA LEU A 323 16.23 13.47 6.70
C LEU A 323 15.80 14.77 6.02
N GLU A 324 15.99 14.86 4.70
CA GLU A 324 15.47 15.94 3.88
C GLU A 324 14.87 15.34 2.62
N ALA A 325 13.61 15.66 2.35
CA ALA A 325 12.94 15.28 1.12
C ALA A 325 12.22 16.48 0.51
N GLU A 326 12.03 16.41 -0.80
CA GLU A 326 11.41 17.48 -1.57
C GLU A 326 10.36 16.96 -2.54
N ALA A 327 9.45 17.84 -2.94
CA ALA A 327 8.48 17.66 -3.99
C ALA A 327 8.39 18.95 -4.81
N ASP A 328 8.69 18.86 -6.10
CA ASP A 328 8.63 19.97 -7.05
C ASP A 328 7.37 19.83 -7.91
N PHE A 329 6.41 20.73 -7.74
CA PHE A 329 5.13 20.72 -8.44
C PHE A 329 5.13 21.53 -9.75
N SER A 330 6.30 21.99 -10.21
CA SER A 330 6.46 22.63 -11.51
C SER A 330 5.94 21.73 -12.64
N LYS A 331 5.52 22.36 -13.75
CA LYS A 331 4.86 21.64 -14.85
C LYS A 331 5.72 20.54 -15.46
N ASP A 332 7.02 20.77 -15.49
CA ASP A 332 7.98 19.91 -16.20
C ASP A 332 8.31 18.63 -15.42
N THR A 333 8.02 18.59 -14.12
CA THR A 333 8.34 17.44 -13.23
C THR A 333 7.16 16.50 -13.00
N ARG A 334 5.96 16.80 -13.55
CA ARG A 334 4.74 16.04 -13.24
C ARG A 334 4.77 14.63 -13.82
N PRO A 335 4.64 13.59 -12.98
CA PRO A 335 4.49 12.23 -13.46
C PRO A 335 3.16 12.05 -14.19
N ARG A 336 3.18 11.20 -15.21
CA ARG A 336 2.00 10.72 -15.92
C ARG A 336 1.98 9.20 -15.90
N PRO A 337 1.61 8.56 -14.76
CA PRO A 337 1.58 7.11 -14.71
C PRO A 337 0.47 6.56 -15.59
N ASP A 338 0.62 5.29 -15.94
CA ASP A 338 -0.40 4.48 -16.61
C ASP A 338 -1.53 4.15 -15.62
N SER A 339 -2.33 5.17 -15.27
CA SER A 339 -3.36 5.10 -14.24
C SER A 339 -4.64 5.82 -14.66
N ASN A 340 -5.78 5.24 -14.29
CA ASN A 340 -7.11 5.81 -14.50
C ASN A 340 -7.63 6.59 -13.28
N ALA A 341 -6.73 7.09 -12.43
CA ALA A 341 -7.08 7.84 -11.23
C ALA A 341 -8.00 9.04 -11.54
N PRO A 342 -9.10 9.24 -10.80
CA PRO A 342 -9.94 10.42 -10.97
C PRO A 342 -9.14 11.67 -10.62
N ARG A 343 -9.30 12.73 -11.43
CA ARG A 343 -8.68 14.03 -11.18
C ARG A 343 -9.41 14.74 -10.04
N LEU A 344 -8.76 14.82 -8.88
CA LEU A 344 -9.31 15.43 -7.65
C LEU A 344 -8.48 16.62 -7.16
N TRP A 345 -7.67 17.19 -8.05
CA TRP A 345 -6.76 18.30 -7.78
C TRP A 345 -6.88 19.36 -8.87
N LYS A 346 -6.30 20.54 -8.59
CA LYS A 346 -6.13 21.63 -9.55
C LYS A 346 -4.64 21.91 -9.69
N GLU A 347 -4.09 21.52 -10.82
CA GLU A 347 -2.67 21.67 -11.12
C GLU A 347 -2.22 23.11 -11.10
N GLU A 348 -3.07 24.01 -11.59
CA GLU A 348 -2.81 25.44 -11.65
C GLU A 348 -2.55 26.05 -10.28
N ILE A 349 -3.09 25.47 -9.19
CA ILE A 349 -2.86 25.97 -7.82
C ILE A 349 -1.43 25.69 -7.36
N TYR A 350 -0.87 24.55 -7.75
CA TYR A 350 0.47 24.12 -7.36
C TYR A 350 1.54 24.44 -8.44
N ASP A 351 1.16 24.99 -9.60
CA ASP A 351 2.11 25.51 -10.59
C ASP A 351 3.07 26.50 -9.91
N GLY A 352 4.37 26.18 -9.91
CA GLY A 352 5.42 27.01 -9.30
C GLY A 352 5.63 26.79 -7.80
N VAL A 353 4.94 25.81 -7.20
CA VAL A 353 5.14 25.41 -5.80
C VAL A 353 6.26 24.39 -5.68
N TYR A 354 7.14 24.61 -4.72
CA TYR A 354 8.18 23.68 -4.29
C TYR A 354 8.08 23.45 -2.79
N MET A 355 8.12 22.19 -2.37
CA MET A 355 8.02 21.78 -0.98
C MET A 355 9.29 21.02 -0.56
N ASN A 356 9.85 21.36 0.60
CA ASN A 356 11.00 20.69 1.19
C ASN A 356 10.77 20.48 2.68
N ARG A 357 10.73 19.23 3.12
CA ARG A 357 10.53 18.85 4.52
C ARG A 357 11.79 18.23 5.09
N ARG A 358 12.27 18.82 6.18
CA ARG A 358 13.48 18.43 6.91
C ARG A 358 13.08 17.94 8.28
N LEU A 359 13.54 16.75 8.62
CA LEU A 359 13.24 16.09 9.88
C LEU A 359 14.56 15.77 10.58
N PHE A 360 14.64 16.08 11.87
CA PHE A 360 15.67 15.55 12.75
C PHE A 360 15.01 14.63 13.76
N TRP A 361 15.22 13.33 13.56
CA TRP A 361 14.64 12.27 14.37
C TRP A 361 15.57 11.92 15.53
N ASN A 362 15.05 12.07 16.75
CA ASN A 362 15.54 11.41 17.94
C ASN A 362 14.38 10.56 18.51
N PRO A 363 14.63 9.35 19.04
CA PRO A 363 13.55 8.53 19.61
C PRO A 363 12.75 9.22 20.73
N LYS A 364 13.29 10.28 21.34
CA LYS A 364 12.63 11.07 22.39
C LYS A 364 11.91 12.31 21.87
N TRP A 365 12.26 12.81 20.69
CA TRP A 365 11.71 14.04 20.12
C TRP A 365 11.93 14.12 18.60
N LEU A 366 11.00 14.76 17.90
CA LEU A 366 11.12 15.04 16.47
C LEU A 366 11.20 16.57 16.29
N ALA A 367 12.22 17.05 15.58
CA ALA A 367 12.27 18.42 15.12
C ALA A 367 11.99 18.48 13.62
N GLU A 368 11.23 19.50 13.19
CA GLU A 368 10.82 19.67 11.81
C GLU A 368 11.10 21.09 11.32
N VAL A 369 11.54 21.20 10.06
CA VAL A 369 11.46 22.42 9.26
C VAL A 369 10.80 22.07 7.94
N PHE A 370 9.61 22.65 7.69
CA PHE A 370 8.90 22.48 6.43
C PHE A 370 8.92 23.81 5.66
N VAL A 371 9.68 23.85 4.58
CA VAL A 371 9.80 25.00 3.69
C VAL A 371 8.88 24.83 2.49
N VAL A 372 8.02 25.81 2.25
CA VAL A 372 7.19 25.91 1.05
C VAL A 372 7.59 27.18 0.32
N GLN A 373 7.98 27.04 -0.94
CA GLN A 373 8.30 28.13 -1.85
C GLN A 373 7.26 28.17 -2.96
N ALA A 374 6.83 29.38 -3.35
CA ALA A 374 5.88 29.55 -4.44
C ALA A 374 6.20 30.84 -5.22
N ASP A 375 5.83 30.85 -6.50
CA ASP A 375 6.04 31.99 -7.40
C ASP A 375 5.05 33.15 -7.19
N ARG A 376 3.99 32.91 -6.41
CA ARG A 376 2.95 33.88 -6.06
C ARG A 376 2.42 33.64 -4.65
N PRO A 377 1.71 34.62 -4.06
CA PRO A 377 1.09 34.45 -2.75
C PRO A 377 0.06 33.32 -2.73
N HIS A 378 0.13 32.48 -1.69
CA HIS A 378 -0.78 31.36 -1.44
C HIS A 378 -1.16 31.30 0.03
N GLN A 379 -2.33 30.73 0.34
CA GLN A 379 -2.60 30.21 1.67
C GLN A 379 -1.88 28.87 1.83
N ILE A 380 -1.15 28.72 2.94
CA ILE A 380 -0.41 27.50 3.27
C ILE A 380 -0.90 27.01 4.61
N ASP A 381 -1.54 25.85 4.63
CA ASP A 381 -2.00 25.19 5.85
C ASP A 381 -1.05 24.03 6.18
N TRP A 382 -0.35 24.11 7.31
CA TRP A 382 0.40 22.97 7.86
C TRP A 382 -0.51 22.19 8.79
N VAL A 383 -0.83 20.95 8.40
CA VAL A 383 -1.82 20.14 9.11
C VAL A 383 -1.13 18.98 9.82
N MET A 384 -1.53 18.72 11.06
CA MET A 384 -1.14 17.56 11.86
C MET A 384 -2.36 16.99 12.57
N HIS A 385 -2.57 15.68 12.45
CA HIS A 385 -3.67 14.94 13.06
C HIS A 385 -3.14 14.15 14.25
N PHE A 386 -3.42 14.62 15.46
CA PHE A 386 -3.01 13.95 16.68
C PHE A 386 -4.14 13.09 17.24
N ASN A 387 -3.82 11.85 17.61
CA ASN A 387 -4.71 11.00 18.37
C ASN A 387 -4.53 11.28 19.86
N GLY A 388 -5.58 11.72 20.54
CA GLY A 388 -5.57 12.03 21.96
C GLY A 388 -6.45 13.22 22.31
N GLN A 389 -6.46 13.57 23.60
CA GLN A 389 -7.20 14.74 24.09
C GLN A 389 -6.24 15.90 24.30
N ALA A 390 -6.58 17.07 23.75
CA ALA A 390 -5.83 18.29 23.98
C ALA A 390 -5.94 18.70 25.46
N CYS A 391 -4.81 18.78 26.17
CA CYS A 391 -4.80 19.18 27.58
C CYS A 391 -5.17 20.66 27.79
N LYS A 392 -5.03 21.48 26.74
CA LYS A 392 -5.41 22.90 26.74
C LYS A 392 -6.15 23.19 25.44
N THR A 393 -7.25 23.92 25.56
CA THR A 393 -8.04 24.39 24.42
C THR A 393 -8.01 25.91 24.38
N PRO A 394 -7.85 26.55 23.21
CA PRO A 394 -7.91 28.01 23.10
C PRO A 394 -9.25 28.55 23.62
N ALA A 395 -9.19 29.66 24.35
CA ALA A 395 -10.37 30.31 24.92
C ALA A 395 -11.23 31.05 23.88
N THR A 396 -10.78 31.10 22.63
CA THR A 396 -11.49 31.73 21.51
C THR A 396 -12.77 30.98 21.16
N ALA A 397 -13.71 31.70 20.52
CA ALA A 397 -14.89 31.10 19.95
C ALA A 397 -14.54 30.08 18.86
N ALA A 398 -15.39 29.06 18.70
CA ALA A 398 -15.27 28.14 17.58
C ALA A 398 -15.68 28.82 16.27
N VAL A 399 -15.01 28.47 15.18
CA VAL A 399 -15.31 28.91 13.81
C VAL A 399 -16.26 27.90 13.18
N THR A 400 -17.43 28.36 12.72
CA THR A 400 -18.40 27.51 12.03
C THR A 400 -19.11 28.29 10.91
N PRO A 401 -19.05 27.83 9.64
CA PRO A 401 -18.20 26.74 9.16
C PRO A 401 -16.72 27.16 9.08
N PHE A 402 -15.81 26.21 9.23
CA PHE A 402 -14.37 26.48 9.05
C PHE A 402 -14.02 26.72 7.57
N SER A 403 -14.54 25.88 6.67
CA SER A 403 -14.46 26.06 5.22
C SER A 403 -15.74 25.55 4.54
N GLN A 404 -15.94 25.95 3.29
CA GLN A 404 -16.96 25.40 2.39
C GLN A 404 -16.44 24.24 1.51
N LYS A 405 -15.12 24.01 1.49
CA LYS A 405 -14.46 23.02 0.65
C LYS A 405 -14.12 21.76 1.44
N PRO A 406 -14.35 20.55 0.89
CA PRO A 406 -13.77 19.34 1.43
C PRO A 406 -12.23 19.38 1.40
N PRO A 407 -11.54 18.78 2.38
CA PRO A 407 -12.10 18.10 3.56
C PRO A 407 -12.41 19.06 4.72
N PHE A 408 -11.99 20.32 4.66
CA PHE A 408 -12.11 21.28 5.76
C PHE A 408 -13.55 21.63 6.14
N CYS A 409 -14.52 21.46 5.24
CA CYS A 409 -15.94 21.60 5.56
C CYS A 409 -16.46 20.56 6.57
N PHE A 410 -15.72 19.48 6.81
CA PHE A 410 -16.06 18.47 7.82
C PHE A 410 -15.41 18.72 9.19
N LEU A 411 -14.54 19.74 9.30
CA LEU A 411 -13.92 20.08 10.57
C LEU A 411 -14.93 20.82 11.47
N GLU A 412 -15.07 20.33 12.70
CA GLU A 412 -15.90 20.93 13.72
C GLU A 412 -15.06 21.50 14.86
N LYS A 413 -15.60 22.48 15.57
CA LYS A 413 -15.00 23.03 16.80
C LYS A 413 -13.60 23.63 16.61
N MET A 414 -13.25 24.04 15.39
CA MET A 414 -11.99 24.74 15.10
C MET A 414 -11.92 26.05 15.85
N ARG A 415 -10.80 26.31 16.54
CA ARG A 415 -10.61 27.50 17.37
C ARG A 415 -9.29 28.17 17.01
N PRO A 416 -9.28 29.48 16.67
CA PRO A 416 -8.04 30.19 16.36
C PRO A 416 -7.18 30.36 17.61
N LEU A 417 -5.86 30.40 17.44
CA LEU A 417 -4.95 30.85 18.49
C LEU A 417 -4.95 32.38 18.53
N ALA A 418 -4.99 32.96 19.73
CA ALA A 418 -4.77 34.39 19.89
C ALA A 418 -3.29 34.70 19.57
N ALA A 419 -3.03 35.82 18.88
CA ALA A 419 -1.73 36.20 18.33
C ALA A 419 -0.56 36.30 19.35
N SER A 420 -0.84 36.21 20.66
CA SER A 420 0.13 36.34 21.75
C SER A 420 0.33 35.06 22.58
N GLN A 421 -0.18 33.91 22.16
CA GLN A 421 0.00 32.65 22.89
C GLN A 421 1.02 31.73 22.23
N GLU A 422 2.15 31.51 22.90
CA GLU A 422 2.88 30.24 22.75
C GLU A 422 1.98 29.14 23.29
N LEU A 423 1.64 28.18 22.42
CA LEU A 423 0.82 27.04 22.83
C LEU A 423 1.69 25.78 22.87
N ILE A 424 1.99 25.33 24.09
CA ILE A 424 2.45 23.97 24.32
C ILE A 424 1.21 23.07 24.20
N ASN A 425 1.00 22.50 23.02
CA ASN A 425 0.03 21.44 22.81
C ASN A 425 0.53 20.19 23.52
N THR A 426 -0.10 19.84 24.63
CA THR A 426 0.09 18.55 25.28
C THR A 426 -1.12 17.69 24.92
N TYR A 427 -0.86 16.47 24.43
CA TYR A 427 -1.89 15.47 24.21
C TYR A 427 -1.72 14.38 25.25
N GLN A 428 -2.82 13.96 25.84
CA GLN A 428 -2.88 12.74 26.63
C GLN A 428 -3.55 11.68 25.77
N THR A 429 -2.79 10.62 25.46
CA THR A 429 -3.26 9.42 24.77
C THR A 429 -3.98 8.48 25.71
#